data_AF-A0A1J4JT30-F1
#
_entry.id   AF-A0A1J4JT30-F1
#
_cell.length_a   1.000
_cell.length_b   1.000
_cell.length_c   1.000
_cell.angle_alpha   90.00
_cell.angle_beta   90.00
_cell.angle_gamma   90.00
#
_symmetry.space_group_name_H-M   'P 1'
#
loop_
_entity.id
_entity.type
_entity.pdbx_description
1 polymer ?
#
loop_
_entity_poly.entity_id
_entity_poly.type
_entity_poly.pdbx_seq_one_letter_code
_entity_poly.pdbx_strand_id
1 'polypeptide(L)'
;MFLKIFSIIQFSEISNYILFLKNKRATPMNKIPIALLPINKGALLEKCRCKPAFYISIENSYLEKNEKVVFYDIEVGIQFGTDILLKKITRRYSQMDRFNRLIKKSIPRNTRIEKIPPKKWFGNRTPDFIRQRTKGLQTYFAGLADIPQIVSLECFQVFFDIDSLAEGNKKSATAEKTRRYLNIM
;
A
#
# COMPACT_ATOMS: atom_id res chain seq x y z
N MET A 1 -2.95 33.09 -10.14
CA MET A 1 -2.83 32.95 -8.66
C MET A 1 -2.89 31.49 -8.17
N PHE A 2 -3.49 30.55 -8.91
CA PHE A 2 -3.63 29.13 -8.52
C PHE A 2 -2.34 28.28 -8.55
N LEU A 3 -1.36 28.63 -9.39
CA LEU A 3 -0.09 27.87 -9.51
C LEU A 3 0.80 27.94 -8.26
N LYS A 4 0.71 29.02 -7.46
CA LYS A 4 1.51 29.18 -6.23
C LYS A 4 1.02 28.33 -5.05
N ILE A 5 -0.26 27.96 -5.03
CA ILE A 5 -0.84 27.19 -3.92
C ILE A 5 -0.48 25.70 -4.08
N PHE A 6 -0.47 25.19 -5.32
CA PHE A 6 -0.02 23.82 -5.62
C PHE A 6 1.45 23.58 -5.24
N SER A 7 2.34 24.54 -5.48
CA SER A 7 3.76 24.40 -5.14
C SER A 7 4.01 24.40 -3.62
N ILE A 8 3.22 25.15 -2.84
CA ILE A 8 3.37 25.23 -1.37
C ILE A 8 2.89 23.94 -0.70
N ILE A 9 1.81 23.33 -1.19
CA ILE A 9 1.32 22.05 -0.67
C ILE A 9 2.35 20.94 -0.92
N GLN A 10 2.90 20.87 -2.14
CA GLN A 10 3.93 19.90 -2.51
C GLN A 10 5.22 20.04 -1.66
N PHE A 11 5.58 21.27 -1.26
CA PHE A 11 6.75 21.53 -0.40
C PHE A 11 6.52 21.09 1.06
N SER A 12 5.30 21.25 1.57
CA SER A 12 4.94 20.85 2.94
C SER A 12 4.94 19.33 3.14
N GLU A 13 4.52 18.57 2.11
CA GLU A 13 4.54 17.10 2.13
C GLU A 13 5.96 16.53 2.08
N ILE A 14 6.84 17.14 1.28
CA ILE A 14 8.27 16.80 1.25
C ILE A 14 8.92 17.08 2.61
N SER A 15 8.56 18.18 3.27
CA SER A 15 9.13 18.55 4.57
C SER A 15 8.74 17.58 5.69
N ASN A 16 7.50 17.11 5.71
CA ASN A 16 7.06 16.08 6.67
C ASN A 16 7.74 14.72 6.41
N TYR A 17 8.02 14.41 5.14
CA TYR A 17 8.75 13.20 4.74
C TYR A 17 10.26 13.27 5.05
N ILE A 18 10.88 14.45 4.99
CA ILE A 18 12.27 14.66 5.44
C ILE A 18 12.38 14.48 6.96
N LEU A 19 11.34 14.84 7.72
CA LEU A 19 11.28 14.63 9.17
C LEU A 19 11.24 13.14 9.54
N PHE A 20 10.61 12.30 8.69
CA PHE A 20 10.55 10.84 8.85
C PHE A 20 11.94 10.16 8.88
N LEU A 21 12.88 10.58 8.03
CA LEU A 21 14.22 9.95 7.99
C LEU A 21 15.05 10.17 9.27
N LYS A 22 14.64 11.08 10.15
CA LYS A 22 15.37 11.38 11.39
C LYS A 22 14.89 10.56 12.59
N ASN A 23 13.81 9.79 12.50
CA ASN A 23 13.18 9.15 13.66
C ASN A 23 13.49 7.64 13.80
N LYS A 24 14.16 7.24 14.89
CA LYS A 24 14.82 5.93 15.09
C LYS A 24 13.93 4.76 15.58
N ARG A 25 12.59 4.88 15.58
CA ARG A 25 11.68 3.89 16.23
C ARG A 25 10.69 3.18 15.30
N ALA A 26 10.68 3.50 14.01
CA ALA A 26 9.91 2.76 13.02
C ALA A 26 10.57 1.40 12.72
N THR A 27 9.80 0.36 12.37
CA THR A 27 10.40 -0.81 11.71
C THR A 27 11.04 -0.31 10.43
N PRO A 28 12.38 -0.42 10.27
CA PRO A 28 13.08 0.29 9.21
C PRO A 28 12.61 -0.25 7.86
N MET A 29 12.13 0.63 7.00
CA MET A 29 11.97 0.30 5.59
C MET A 29 13.35 0.01 5.02
N ASN A 30 13.48 -1.09 4.29
CA ASN A 30 14.75 -1.40 3.65
C ASN A 30 14.96 -0.42 2.49
N LYS A 31 16.09 0.28 2.47
CA LYS A 31 16.40 1.28 1.46
C LYS A 31 17.30 0.68 0.40
N ILE A 32 16.89 0.74 -0.85
CA ILE A 32 17.71 0.30 -1.99
C ILE A 32 17.80 1.39 -3.06
N PRO A 33 18.91 1.52 -3.80
CA PRO A 33 18.96 2.35 -5.00
C PRO A 33 17.96 1.88 -6.06
N ILE A 34 17.36 2.81 -6.80
CA ILE A 34 16.46 2.48 -7.93
C ILE A 34 17.16 1.59 -8.96
N ALA A 35 18.47 1.79 -9.17
CA ALA A 35 19.27 1.00 -10.10
C ALA A 35 19.36 -0.50 -9.73
N LEU A 36 19.09 -0.87 -8.47
CA LEU A 36 19.06 -2.26 -8.01
C LEU A 36 17.64 -2.86 -8.04
N LEU A 37 16.64 -2.11 -8.51
CA LEU A 37 15.27 -2.57 -8.54
C LEU A 37 15.08 -3.58 -9.70
N PRO A 38 14.46 -4.76 -9.45
CA PRO A 38 14.13 -5.69 -10.51
C PRO A 38 13.30 -5.04 -11.63
N ILE A 39 13.55 -5.43 -12.89
CA ILE A 39 12.97 -4.82 -14.09
C ILE A 39 11.44 -4.74 -14.01
N ASN A 40 10.78 -5.81 -13.56
CA ASN A 40 9.33 -5.86 -13.41
C ASN A 40 8.81 -4.83 -12.39
N LYS A 41 9.55 -4.59 -11.30
CA LYS A 41 9.20 -3.60 -10.28
C LYS A 41 9.50 -2.18 -10.75
N GLY A 42 10.58 -2.00 -11.52
CA GLY A 42 10.87 -0.74 -12.24
C GLY A 42 9.72 -0.34 -13.17
N ALA A 43 9.24 -1.27 -13.99
CA ALA A 43 8.11 -1.02 -14.89
C ALA A 43 6.80 -0.68 -14.15
N LEU A 44 6.56 -1.23 -12.95
CA LEU A 44 5.42 -0.85 -12.12
C LEU A 44 5.57 0.58 -11.59
N LEU A 45 6.78 0.94 -11.14
CA LEU A 45 7.09 2.27 -10.62
C LEU A 45 6.95 3.34 -11.71
N GLU A 46 7.43 3.08 -12.92
CA GLU A 46 7.32 3.98 -14.08
C GLU A 46 5.86 4.24 -14.50
N LYS A 47 4.99 3.24 -14.33
CA LYS A 47 3.55 3.37 -14.61
C LYS A 47 2.80 4.16 -13.55
N CYS A 48 3.40 4.41 -12.38
CA CYS A 48 2.76 5.12 -11.29
C CYS A 48 2.53 6.59 -11.64
N ARG A 49 1.28 7.05 -11.49
CA ARG A 49 0.89 8.44 -11.72
C ARG A 49 0.83 9.26 -10.43
N CYS A 50 1.02 8.62 -9.28
CA CYS A 50 1.07 9.25 -7.97
C CYS A 50 2.46 9.81 -7.66
N LYS A 51 2.51 10.84 -6.79
CA LYS A 51 3.75 11.37 -6.19
C LYS A 51 3.65 11.29 -4.66
N PRO A 52 4.66 10.75 -3.96
CA PRO A 52 5.78 9.97 -4.52
C PRO A 52 5.31 8.76 -5.32
N ALA A 53 6.09 8.37 -6.33
CA ALA A 53 5.81 7.17 -7.12
C ALA A 53 6.00 5.94 -6.24
N PHE A 54 5.20 4.91 -6.47
CA PHE A 54 5.29 3.67 -5.71
C PHE A 54 4.89 2.48 -6.58
N TYR A 55 5.25 1.28 -6.15
CA TYR A 55 4.71 0.04 -6.68
C TYR A 55 4.23 -0.86 -5.53
N ILE A 56 3.33 -1.78 -5.86
CA ILE A 56 2.90 -2.87 -4.98
C ILE A 56 3.00 -4.17 -5.78
N SER A 57 3.63 -5.17 -5.17
CA SER A 57 3.84 -6.48 -5.79
C SER A 57 3.47 -7.59 -4.81
N ILE A 58 2.69 -8.57 -5.27
CA ILE A 58 2.43 -9.80 -4.52
C ILE A 58 3.56 -10.78 -4.86
N GLU A 59 4.42 -11.02 -3.89
CA GLU A 59 5.61 -11.85 -4.05
C GLU A 59 5.30 -13.34 -3.90
N ASN A 60 4.30 -13.66 -3.06
CA ASN A 60 3.93 -15.03 -2.77
C ASN A 60 2.48 -15.14 -2.30
N SER A 61 1.90 -16.35 -2.42
CA SER A 61 0.63 -16.71 -1.81
C SER A 61 0.68 -18.15 -1.31
N TYR A 62 0.32 -18.38 -0.05
CA TYR A 62 0.44 -19.69 0.58
C TYR A 62 -0.72 -19.99 1.53
N LEU A 63 -0.99 -21.28 1.74
CA LEU A 63 -1.98 -21.75 2.71
C LEU A 63 -1.28 -22.04 4.03
N GLU A 64 -1.66 -21.35 5.10
CA GLU A 64 -1.17 -21.65 6.45
C GLU A 64 -1.72 -23.01 6.89
N LYS A 65 -0.83 -23.91 7.33
CA LYS A 65 -1.18 -25.30 7.68
C LYS A 65 -2.25 -25.38 8.79
N ASN A 66 -2.27 -24.40 9.70
CA ASN A 66 -3.12 -24.42 10.89
C ASN A 66 -4.42 -23.59 10.75
N GLU A 67 -4.45 -22.55 9.90
CA GLU A 67 -5.57 -21.61 9.89
C GLU A 67 -6.58 -21.83 8.75
N LYS A 68 -6.28 -22.71 7.78
CA LYS A 68 -7.09 -22.84 6.55
C LYS A 68 -7.36 -21.48 5.86
N VAL A 69 -6.44 -20.52 6.04
CA VAL A 69 -6.47 -19.18 5.46
C VAL A 69 -5.33 -19.05 4.47
N VAL A 70 -5.58 -18.36 3.36
CA VAL A 70 -4.56 -18.03 2.36
C VAL A 70 -3.97 -16.67 2.71
N PHE A 71 -2.66 -16.65 2.89
CA PHE A 71 -1.86 -15.44 3.10
C PHE A 71 -1.15 -15.05 1.81
N TYR A 72 -0.86 -13.76 1.71
CA TYR A 72 -0.17 -13.15 0.58
C TYR A 72 0.95 -12.29 1.14
N ASP A 73 2.16 -12.54 0.65
CA ASP A 73 3.31 -11.68 0.92
C ASP A 73 3.29 -10.56 -0.10
N ILE A 74 3.24 -9.33 0.40
CA ILE A 74 3.12 -8.13 -0.40
C ILE A 74 4.32 -7.24 -0.11
N GLU A 75 4.97 -6.79 -1.17
CA GLU A 75 6.00 -5.75 -1.11
C GLU A 75 5.42 -4.43 -1.63
N VAL A 76 5.65 -3.36 -0.89
CA VAL A 76 5.44 -1.98 -1.36
C VAL A 76 6.80 -1.28 -1.42
N GLY A 77 7.07 -0.64 -2.56
CA GLY A 77 8.24 0.20 -2.74
C GLY A 77 7.80 1.64 -3.01
N ILE A 78 8.31 2.60 -2.25
CA ILE A 78 8.02 4.02 -2.40
C ILE A 78 9.29 4.75 -2.79
N GLN A 79 9.23 5.50 -3.89
CA GLN A 79 10.37 6.26 -4.39
C GLN A 79 10.67 7.46 -3.51
N PHE A 80 11.95 7.61 -3.17
CA PHE A 80 12.50 8.78 -2.50
C PHE A 80 13.83 9.17 -3.13
N GLY A 81 13.83 10.26 -3.90
CA GLY A 81 15.00 10.67 -4.67
C GLY A 81 15.45 9.56 -5.64
N THR A 82 16.70 9.11 -5.48
CA THR A 82 17.33 8.02 -6.25
C THR A 82 17.14 6.64 -5.63
N ASP A 83 16.40 6.56 -4.52
CA ASP A 83 16.24 5.35 -3.73
C ASP A 83 14.76 4.91 -3.67
N ILE A 84 14.55 3.65 -3.31
CA ILE A 84 13.27 3.05 -2.98
C ILE A 84 13.28 2.63 -1.53
N LEU A 85 12.26 3.03 -0.78
CA LEU A 85 11.96 2.48 0.52
C LEU A 85 11.04 1.27 0.36
N LEU A 86 11.51 0.11 0.78
CA LEU A 86 10.82 -1.17 0.69
C LEU A 86 10.20 -1.56 2.02
N LYS A 87 8.97 -2.06 1.95
CA LYS A 87 8.29 -2.70 3.07
C LYS A 87 7.61 -3.98 2.59
N LYS A 88 7.86 -5.06 3.31
CA LYS A 88 7.16 -6.33 3.12
C LYS A 88 6.14 -6.53 4.24
N ILE A 89 4.93 -6.93 3.87
CA ILE A 89 3.85 -7.27 4.79
C ILE A 89 3.20 -8.58 4.36
N THR A 90 2.56 -9.26 5.31
CA THR A 90 1.74 -10.43 5.03
C THR A 90 0.30 -10.12 5.38
N ARG A 91 -0.63 -10.41 4.47
CA ARG A 91 -2.06 -10.15 4.65
C ARG A 91 -2.91 -11.29 4.12
N ARG A 92 -4.06 -11.52 4.74
CA ARG A 92 -5.14 -12.37 4.20
C ARG A 92 -6.09 -11.55 3.33
N TYR A 93 -6.81 -12.23 2.44
CA TYR A 93 -7.75 -11.59 1.52
C TYR A 93 -8.80 -10.70 2.23
N SER A 94 -9.31 -11.11 3.40
CA SER A 94 -10.31 -10.32 4.13
C SER A 94 -9.77 -8.98 4.65
N GLN A 95 -8.47 -8.89 4.94
CA GLN A 95 -7.82 -7.62 5.29
C GLN A 95 -7.75 -6.69 4.07
N MET A 96 -7.47 -7.23 2.88
CA MET A 96 -7.45 -6.46 1.63
C MET A 96 -8.85 -5.98 1.24
N ASP A 97 -9.87 -6.81 1.43
CA ASP A 97 -11.28 -6.42 1.22
C ASP A 97 -11.70 -5.28 2.15
N ARG A 98 -11.27 -5.32 3.41
CA ARG A 98 -11.48 -4.22 4.37
C ARG A 98 -10.73 -2.95 3.97
N PHE A 99 -9.48 -3.09 3.55
CA PHE A 99 -8.68 -1.99 3.02
C PHE A 99 -9.37 -1.32 1.82
N ASN A 100 -9.86 -2.09 0.85
CA ASN A 100 -10.67 -1.58 -0.26
C ASN A 100 -11.91 -0.80 0.21
N ARG A 101 -12.61 -1.27 1.25
CA ARG A 101 -13.73 -0.52 1.85
C ARG A 101 -13.30 0.80 2.49
N LEU A 102 -12.12 0.86 3.11
CA LEU A 102 -11.58 2.10 3.65
C LEU A 102 -11.16 3.06 2.53
N ILE A 103 -10.42 2.59 1.53
CA ILE A 103 -10.00 3.39 0.38
C ILE A 103 -11.20 4.04 -0.32
N LYS A 104 -12.25 3.26 -0.62
CA LYS A 104 -13.48 3.79 -1.24
C LYS A 104 -14.18 4.88 -0.43
N LYS A 105 -13.98 4.93 0.89
CA LYS A 105 -14.50 5.99 1.77
C LYS A 105 -13.56 7.19 1.85
N SER A 106 -12.27 6.99 1.61
CA SER A 106 -11.22 8.02 1.71
C SER A 106 -10.96 8.76 0.41
N ILE A 107 -11.47 8.28 -0.74
CA ILE A 107 -11.29 8.90 -2.05
C ILE A 107 -12.60 9.54 -2.57
N PRO A 108 -12.52 10.51 -3.51
CA PRO A 108 -13.71 11.06 -4.16
C PRO A 108 -14.58 9.97 -4.81
N ARG A 109 -15.91 10.13 -4.75
CA ARG A 109 -16.88 9.12 -5.23
C ARG A 109 -16.77 8.81 -6.73
N ASN A 110 -16.26 9.76 -7.52
CA ASN A 110 -16.06 9.64 -8.96
C ASN A 110 -14.69 9.02 -9.33
N THR A 111 -13.80 8.78 -8.37
CA THR A 111 -12.52 8.13 -8.61
C THR A 111 -12.76 6.67 -9.00
N ARG A 112 -12.31 6.29 -10.19
CA ARG A 112 -12.34 4.90 -10.64
C ARG A 112 -11.27 4.11 -9.89
N ILE A 113 -11.66 2.96 -9.36
CA ILE A 113 -10.76 2.00 -8.72
C ILE A 113 -11.03 0.63 -9.31
N GLU A 114 -9.96 -0.12 -9.54
CA GLU A 114 -10.06 -1.51 -9.95
C GLU A 114 -10.89 -2.33 -8.95
N LYS A 115 -11.63 -3.31 -9.45
CA LYS A 115 -12.45 -4.16 -8.58
C LYS A 115 -11.56 -5.19 -7.89
N ILE A 116 -11.66 -5.27 -6.55
CA ILE A 116 -11.05 -6.38 -5.83
C ILE A 116 -11.69 -7.71 -6.30
N PRO A 117 -10.90 -8.78 -6.52
CA PRO A 117 -11.45 -10.08 -6.95
C PRO A 117 -12.49 -10.57 -5.94
N PRO A 118 -13.54 -11.29 -6.37
CA PRO A 118 -14.67 -11.62 -5.52
C PRO A 118 -14.34 -12.67 -4.44
N LYS A 119 -15.19 -12.69 -3.41
CA LYS A 119 -15.25 -13.79 -2.43
C LYS A 119 -15.84 -15.03 -3.11
N LYS A 120 -15.30 -16.20 -2.77
CA LYS A 120 -15.92 -17.50 -3.07
C LYS A 120 -16.23 -18.23 -1.77
N TRP A 121 -17.42 -18.82 -1.70
CA TRP A 121 -17.88 -19.64 -0.58
C TRP A 121 -17.38 -21.09 -0.69
N PHE A 122 -17.27 -21.64 -1.90
CA PHE A 122 -16.72 -22.98 -2.18
C PHE A 122 -15.47 -22.91 -3.06
N GLY A 123 -14.54 -23.86 -2.89
CA GLY A 123 -13.33 -23.96 -3.70
C GLY A 123 -12.35 -22.80 -3.51
N ASN A 124 -12.44 -22.04 -2.41
CA ASN A 124 -11.67 -20.83 -2.20
C ASN A 124 -10.20 -21.06 -1.79
N ARG A 125 -9.75 -22.31 -1.82
CA ARG A 125 -8.41 -22.79 -1.44
C ARG A 125 -7.77 -23.65 -2.52
N THR A 126 -8.44 -23.85 -3.67
CA THR A 126 -7.81 -24.61 -4.76
C THR A 126 -6.63 -23.82 -5.31
N PRO A 127 -5.54 -24.47 -5.74
CA PRO A 127 -4.39 -23.78 -6.31
C PRO A 127 -4.76 -22.84 -7.47
N ASP A 128 -5.67 -23.27 -8.35
CA ASP A 128 -6.16 -22.44 -9.45
C ASP A 128 -6.88 -21.19 -8.98
N PHE A 129 -7.73 -21.32 -7.96
CA PHE A 129 -8.43 -20.17 -7.42
C PHE A 129 -7.49 -19.19 -6.72
N ILE A 130 -6.52 -19.71 -5.96
CA ILE A 130 -5.48 -18.89 -5.32
C ILE A 130 -4.71 -18.13 -6.40
N ARG A 131 -4.25 -18.80 -7.46
CA ARG A 131 -3.52 -18.19 -8.57
C ARG A 131 -4.35 -17.13 -9.30
N GLN A 132 -5.63 -17.42 -9.59
CA GLN A 132 -6.55 -16.45 -10.19
C GLN A 132 -6.76 -15.23 -9.29
N ARG A 133 -6.95 -15.45 -7.99
CA ARG A 133 -7.12 -14.39 -7.02
C ARG A 133 -5.85 -13.55 -6.87
N THR A 134 -4.67 -14.16 -6.82
CA THR A 134 -3.38 -13.45 -6.80
C THR A 134 -3.27 -12.52 -8.01
N LYS A 135 -3.58 -13.00 -9.22
CA LYS A 135 -3.59 -12.15 -10.42
C LYS A 135 -4.58 -10.99 -10.30
N GLY A 136 -5.80 -11.25 -9.83
CA GLY A 136 -6.82 -10.20 -9.64
C GLY A 136 -6.42 -9.17 -8.58
N LEU A 137 -5.78 -9.60 -7.50
CA LEU A 137 -5.26 -8.71 -6.46
C LEU A 137 -4.08 -7.87 -6.99
N GLN A 138 -3.19 -8.45 -7.79
CA GLN A 138 -2.11 -7.72 -8.43
C GLN A 138 -2.64 -6.63 -9.37
N THR A 139 -3.68 -6.92 -10.17
CA THR A 139 -4.36 -5.92 -11.00
C THR A 139 -5.01 -4.83 -10.14
N TYR A 140 -5.70 -5.21 -9.05
CA TYR A 140 -6.29 -4.26 -8.10
C TYR A 140 -5.23 -3.30 -7.53
N PHE A 141 -4.10 -3.83 -7.06
CA PHE A 141 -3.03 -3.02 -6.49
C PHE A 141 -2.35 -2.13 -7.53
N ALA A 142 -2.17 -2.60 -8.77
CA ALA A 142 -1.65 -1.76 -9.85
C ALA A 142 -2.56 -0.54 -10.12
N GLY A 143 -3.88 -0.72 -10.08
CA GLY A 143 -4.84 0.38 -10.26
C GLY A 143 -4.82 1.44 -9.14
N LEU A 144 -4.24 1.13 -7.98
CA LEU A 144 -4.05 2.14 -6.93
C LEU A 144 -3.05 3.22 -7.32
N ALA A 145 -2.14 2.91 -8.24
CA ALA A 145 -1.10 3.84 -8.69
C ALA A 145 -1.66 5.04 -9.49
N ASP A 146 -2.91 4.95 -9.94
CA ASP A 146 -3.65 6.02 -10.62
C ASP A 146 -4.38 6.96 -9.64
N ILE A 147 -4.45 6.63 -8.35
CA ILE A 147 -5.15 7.44 -7.35
C ILE A 147 -4.19 8.53 -6.84
N PRO A 148 -4.50 9.83 -7.06
CA PRO A 148 -3.65 10.92 -6.57
C PRO A 148 -3.51 10.89 -5.05
N GLN A 149 -2.28 11.09 -4.56
CA GLN A 149 -1.96 11.18 -3.14
C GLN A 149 -2.38 9.95 -2.30
N ILE A 150 -2.59 8.78 -2.89
CA ILE A 150 -3.06 7.61 -2.14
C ILE A 150 -2.13 7.22 -0.97
N VAL A 151 -0.83 7.47 -1.12
CA VAL A 151 0.20 7.18 -0.12
C VAL A 151 0.10 8.06 1.14
N SER A 152 -0.59 9.20 1.07
CA SER A 152 -0.84 10.07 2.22
C SER A 152 -2.10 9.66 3.01
N LEU A 153 -2.92 8.76 2.46
CA LEU A 153 -4.11 8.27 3.15
C LEU A 153 -3.73 7.40 4.35
N GLU A 154 -4.29 7.70 5.52
CA GLU A 154 -4.05 6.93 6.75
C GLU A 154 -4.31 5.42 6.54
N CYS A 155 -5.39 5.07 5.83
CA CYS A 155 -5.72 3.67 5.58
C CYS A 155 -4.69 2.95 4.69
N PHE A 156 -4.05 3.66 3.75
CA PHE A 156 -2.94 3.12 2.96
C PHE A 156 -1.72 2.90 3.85
N GLN A 157 -1.36 3.91 4.63
CA GLN A 157 -0.20 3.85 5.49
C GLN A 157 -0.30 2.75 6.55
N VAL A 158 -1.44 2.63 7.22
CA VAL A 158 -1.69 1.59 8.22
C VAL A 158 -1.78 0.21 7.56
N PHE A 159 -2.38 0.08 6.38
CA PHE A 159 -2.46 -1.22 5.70
C PHE A 159 -1.07 -1.76 5.35
N PHE A 160 -0.18 -0.89 4.87
CA PHE A 160 1.19 -1.24 4.47
C PHE A 160 2.21 -1.20 5.61
N ASP A 161 1.80 -0.91 6.85
CA ASP A 161 2.71 -0.72 8.01
C ASP A 161 3.82 0.31 7.71
N ILE A 162 3.43 1.41 7.07
CA ILE A 162 4.27 2.59 6.75
C ILE A 162 3.75 3.86 7.43
N ASP A 163 2.86 3.74 8.42
CA ASP A 163 2.31 4.85 9.23
C ASP A 163 3.37 5.63 10.01
N SER A 164 4.58 5.06 10.14
CA SER A 164 5.76 5.80 10.60
C SER A 164 6.16 6.97 9.69
N LEU A 165 5.77 7.00 8.40
CA LEU A 165 5.97 8.15 7.51
C LEU A 165 5.31 9.45 8.02
N ALA A 166 4.34 9.35 8.93
CA ALA A 166 3.61 10.47 9.51
C ALA A 166 4.02 10.81 10.96
N GLU A 167 4.97 10.08 11.56
CA GLU A 167 5.30 10.15 13.00
C GLU A 167 6.19 11.35 13.40
N GLY A 168 5.86 12.53 12.87
CA GLY A 168 6.03 13.80 13.59
C GLY A 168 4.88 14.09 14.55
N ASN A 169 3.78 13.33 14.48
CA ASN A 169 2.61 13.48 15.34
C ASN A 169 2.26 12.18 16.06
N LYS A 170 1.92 12.32 17.35
CA LYS A 170 1.39 11.27 18.25
C LYS A 170 0.52 10.26 17.50
N LYS A 171 0.72 8.94 17.75
CA LYS A 171 -0.19 7.87 17.29
C LYS A 171 -1.63 8.35 17.41
N SER A 172 -2.28 8.67 16.29
CA SER A 172 -3.63 9.22 16.33
C SER A 172 -4.57 8.10 16.77
N ALA A 173 -5.58 8.43 17.57
CA ALA A 173 -6.64 7.46 17.93
C ALA A 173 -7.32 6.87 16.69
N THR A 174 -7.29 7.60 15.57
CA THR A 174 -7.81 7.19 14.27
C THR A 174 -6.99 6.06 13.66
N ALA A 175 -5.64 6.16 13.64
CA ALA A 175 -4.78 5.10 13.09
C ALA A 175 -4.90 3.78 13.86
N GLU A 176 -5.03 3.85 15.19
CA GLU A 176 -5.27 2.68 16.03
C GLU A 176 -6.63 2.04 15.73
N LYS A 177 -7.68 2.85 15.56
CA LYS A 177 -9.01 2.37 15.14
C LYS A 177 -8.96 1.71 13.76
N THR A 178 -8.24 2.30 12.81
CA THR A 178 -8.03 1.75 11.47
C THR A 178 -7.30 0.40 11.53
N ARG A 179 -6.23 0.30 12.32
CA ARG A 179 -5.47 -0.93 12.55
C ARG A 179 -6.34 -2.02 13.15
N ARG A 180 -7.13 -1.71 14.18
CA ARG A 180 -8.10 -2.64 14.77
C ARG A 180 -9.09 -3.13 13.72
N TYR A 181 -9.69 -2.23 12.95
CA TYR A 181 -10.64 -2.61 11.90
C TYR A 181 -10.03 -3.55 10.86
N LEU A 182 -8.79 -3.29 10.42
CA LEU A 182 -8.09 -4.15 9.49
C LEU A 182 -7.83 -5.54 10.08
N ASN A 183 -7.56 -5.65 11.38
CA ASN A 183 -7.14 -6.90 12.03
C ASN A 183 -8.25 -7.72 12.70
N ILE A 184 -9.52 -7.31 12.64
CA ILE A 184 -10.64 -8.15 13.14
C ILE A 184 -10.58 -9.55 12.52
N MET A 185 -10.76 -10.64 13.27
CA MET A 185 -10.72 -11.98 12.69
C MET A 185 -11.89 -12.28 11.75
#